data_AF-A0A062VB28-F1
#
_entry.id   AF-A0A062VB28-F1
#
_cell.length_a   1.000
_cell.length_b   1.000
_cell.length_c   1.000
_cell.angle_alpha   90.00
_cell.angle_beta   90.00
_cell.angle_gamma   90.00
#
_symmetry.space_group_name_H-M   'P 1'
#
loop_
_entity.id
_entity.type
_entity.pdbx_description
1 polymer ?
#
loop_
_entity_poly.entity_id
_entity_poly.type
_entity_poly.pdbx_seq_one_letter_code
_entity_poly.pdbx_strand_id
1 'polypeptide(L)'
;MSLLQDLAEQEGKQERAAEPVIFCHSLEALIEAGLGDVAELALWPRQPSPGLAAAFEALDCSSFEDLRVTGRPEDVRQRAVTWLTQSSWPALVWQTLLGDVQAAFACIGDIEADCTFRLEYVTDDACRKFHKDDTDFRLITTYLGRGTQWRVERAGEEPGPLHEMKPHETAMLLGQRCSLENCVLHRSPPIEGSGQARLVLVLDFERPDYC
;
A
#
# COMPACT_ATOMS: atom_id res chain seq x y z
N MET A 1 -19.59 18.97 -47.15
CA MET A 1 -19.54 19.40 -45.74
C MET A 1 -20.06 18.26 -44.86
N SER A 2 -19.38 17.11 -44.84
CA SER A 2 -19.75 15.92 -44.03
C SER A 2 -18.85 14.74 -44.43
N LEU A 3 -17.69 14.63 -43.80
CA LEU A 3 -16.89 13.40 -43.65
C LEU A 3 -15.62 13.71 -42.84
N LEU A 4 -15.08 14.92 -43.01
CA LEU A 4 -13.91 15.40 -42.26
C LEU A 4 -14.26 15.95 -40.86
N GLN A 5 -15.51 16.39 -40.64
CA GLN A 5 -15.99 16.76 -39.29
C GLN A 5 -16.35 15.52 -38.45
N ASP A 6 -16.85 14.45 -39.08
CA ASP A 6 -17.18 13.21 -38.37
C ASP A 6 -15.91 12.44 -37.93
N LEU A 7 -14.79 12.59 -38.64
CA LEU A 7 -13.51 11.99 -38.24
C LEU A 7 -12.83 12.77 -37.08
N ALA A 8 -13.03 14.08 -36.99
CA ALA A 8 -12.47 14.90 -35.90
C ALA A 8 -13.27 14.78 -34.60
N GLU A 9 -14.57 14.44 -34.65
CA GLU A 9 -15.39 14.17 -33.47
C GLU A 9 -15.24 12.73 -32.93
N GLN A 10 -14.72 11.79 -33.75
CA GLN A 10 -14.36 10.45 -33.28
C GLN A 10 -12.95 10.36 -32.66
N GLU A 11 -12.08 11.33 -32.87
CA GLU A 11 -10.76 11.40 -32.22
C GLU A 11 -10.80 12.01 -30.80
N GLY A 12 -11.97 12.50 -30.35
CA GLY A 12 -12.13 13.24 -29.08
C GLY A 12 -12.70 12.45 -27.89
N LYS A 13 -12.95 11.15 -28.02
CA LYS A 13 -13.50 10.34 -26.91
C LYS A 13 -13.03 8.89 -26.95
N GLN A 14 -11.74 8.67 -27.20
CA GLN A 14 -11.11 7.46 -26.71
C GLN A 14 -10.95 7.67 -25.21
N GLU A 15 -11.96 7.26 -24.44
CA GLU A 15 -11.86 7.09 -23.00
C GLU A 15 -10.59 6.25 -22.78
N ARG A 16 -9.49 6.89 -22.36
CA ARG A 16 -8.28 6.17 -21.98
C ARG A 16 -8.76 5.22 -20.90
N ALA A 17 -8.72 3.91 -21.17
CA ALA A 17 -8.96 2.92 -20.14
C ALA A 17 -8.06 3.32 -18.96
N ALA A 18 -8.66 3.51 -17.78
CA ALA A 18 -7.92 3.94 -16.60
C ALA A 18 -6.73 2.99 -16.44
N GLU A 19 -5.52 3.56 -16.33
CA GLU A 19 -4.33 2.74 -16.13
C GLU A 19 -4.49 2.05 -14.77
N PRO A 20 -4.38 0.71 -14.68
CA PRO A 20 -4.64 -0.01 -13.43
C PRO A 20 -3.59 0.30 -12.35
N VAL A 21 -2.47 0.91 -12.75
CA VAL A 21 -1.38 1.34 -11.89
C VAL A 21 -1.05 2.80 -12.18
N ILE A 22 -0.95 3.64 -11.15
CA ILE A 22 -0.51 5.02 -11.27
C ILE A 22 0.61 5.35 -10.27
N PHE A 23 1.41 6.36 -10.60
CA PHE A 23 2.46 6.88 -9.73
C PHE A 23 2.07 8.26 -9.18
N CYS A 24 2.01 8.37 -7.86
CA CYS A 24 1.66 9.59 -7.15
C CYS A 24 2.90 10.31 -6.61
N HIS A 25 2.78 11.60 -6.33
CA HIS A 25 3.89 12.43 -5.82
C HIS A 25 3.82 12.69 -4.31
N SER A 26 2.74 12.30 -3.64
CA SER A 26 2.54 12.45 -2.19
C SER A 26 1.63 11.35 -1.64
N LEU A 27 1.65 11.19 -0.32
CA LEU A 27 0.71 10.32 0.40
C LEU A 27 -0.75 10.74 0.18
N GLU A 28 -1.02 12.04 0.18
CA GLU A 28 -2.35 12.60 -0.08
C GLU A 28 -2.87 12.20 -1.47
N ALA A 29 -2.10 12.45 -2.53
CA ALA A 29 -2.49 12.08 -3.90
C ALA A 29 -2.66 10.55 -4.07
N LEU A 30 -1.88 9.76 -3.33
CA LEU A 30 -2.01 8.31 -3.30
C LEU A 30 -3.31 7.86 -2.61
N ILE A 31 -3.67 8.48 -1.49
CA ILE A 31 -4.90 8.18 -0.74
C ILE A 31 -6.13 8.65 -1.52
N GLU A 32 -6.09 9.85 -2.10
CA GLU A 32 -7.16 10.36 -2.97
C GLU A 32 -7.42 9.42 -4.15
N ALA A 33 -6.37 8.93 -4.79
CA ALA A 33 -6.51 8.03 -5.93
C ALA A 33 -7.18 6.70 -5.56
N GLY A 34 -6.79 6.09 -4.42
CA GLY A 34 -7.40 4.83 -4.01
C GLY A 34 -8.80 5.01 -3.40
N LEU A 35 -9.09 6.11 -2.69
CA LEU A 35 -10.44 6.37 -2.19
C LEU A 35 -11.43 6.68 -3.32
N GLY A 36 -10.94 7.25 -4.42
CA GLY A 36 -11.72 7.56 -5.62
C GLY A 36 -11.75 6.44 -6.67
N ASP A 37 -11.24 5.25 -6.37
CA ASP A 37 -11.16 4.10 -7.28
C ASP A 37 -10.52 4.45 -8.64
N VAL A 38 -9.52 5.34 -8.64
CA VAL A 38 -8.86 5.84 -9.86
C VAL A 38 -7.97 4.77 -10.50
N ALA A 39 -7.33 3.95 -9.68
CA ALA A 39 -6.45 2.87 -10.09
C ALA A 39 -6.43 1.74 -9.04
N GLU A 40 -6.18 0.51 -9.46
CA GLU A 40 -6.07 -0.63 -8.54
C GLU A 40 -4.79 -0.58 -7.68
N LEU A 41 -3.74 0.07 -8.18
CA LEU A 41 -2.52 0.36 -7.44
C LEU A 41 -2.10 1.81 -7.66
N ALA A 42 -2.12 2.61 -6.60
CA ALA A 42 -1.43 3.90 -6.56
C ALA A 42 -0.13 3.75 -5.78
N LEU A 43 1.00 4.15 -6.37
CA LEU A 43 2.33 4.02 -5.76
C LEU A 43 2.99 5.39 -5.59
N TRP A 44 3.46 5.68 -4.38
CA TRP A 44 4.26 6.86 -4.07
C TRP A 44 5.72 6.43 -3.87
N PRO A 45 6.63 6.75 -4.82
CA PRO A 45 8.02 6.32 -4.77
C PRO A 45 8.86 7.21 -3.85
N ARG A 46 8.45 7.33 -2.59
CA ARG A 46 9.09 8.17 -1.58
C ARG A 46 10.56 7.79 -1.44
N GLN A 47 11.44 8.78 -1.53
CA GLN A 47 12.88 8.60 -1.30
C GLN A 47 13.22 8.95 0.16
N PRO A 48 13.66 7.99 0.98
CA PRO A 48 14.12 8.27 2.33
C PRO A 48 15.46 9.02 2.28
N SER A 49 15.78 9.78 3.33
CA SER A 49 17.15 10.25 3.48
C SER A 49 18.09 9.07 3.76
N PRO A 50 19.38 9.14 3.38
CA PRO A 50 20.34 8.07 3.68
C PRO A 50 20.41 7.72 5.18
N GLY A 51 20.30 8.73 6.05
CA GLY A 51 20.28 8.52 7.50
C GLY A 51 19.03 7.80 8.00
N LEU A 52 17.88 8.04 7.37
CA LEU A 52 16.65 7.33 7.70
C LEU A 52 16.72 5.86 7.25
N ALA A 53 17.15 5.60 6.02
CA ALA A 53 17.32 4.24 5.51
C ALA A 53 18.29 3.44 6.41
N ALA A 54 19.46 4.03 6.74
CA ALA A 54 20.43 3.40 7.63
C ALA A 54 19.88 3.14 9.04
N ALA A 55 18.99 4.00 9.56
CA ALA A 55 18.37 3.79 10.87
C ALA A 55 17.40 2.59 10.89
N PHE A 56 16.68 2.34 9.79
CA PHE A 56 15.86 1.13 9.65
C PHE A 56 16.71 -0.12 9.40
N GLU A 57 17.78 -0.03 8.60
CA GLU A 57 18.70 -1.15 8.37
C GLU A 57 19.44 -1.60 9.63
N ALA A 58 19.73 -0.67 10.55
CA ALA A 58 20.37 -0.96 11.83
C ALA A 58 19.39 -1.33 12.95
N LEU A 59 18.09 -1.42 12.65
CA LEU A 59 17.07 -1.68 13.66
C LEU A 59 17.17 -3.13 14.16
N ASP A 60 17.30 -3.29 15.48
CA ASP A 60 17.21 -4.60 16.12
C ASP A 60 15.74 -4.97 16.36
N CYS A 61 15.24 -5.91 15.56
CA CYS A 61 13.89 -6.46 15.69
C CYS A 61 13.88 -7.82 16.42
N SER A 62 14.98 -8.26 17.03
CA SER A 62 15.06 -9.60 17.66
C SER A 62 14.08 -9.81 18.81
N SER A 63 13.70 -8.74 19.52
CA SER A 63 12.69 -8.77 20.59
C SER A 63 11.37 -8.13 20.19
N PHE A 64 11.18 -7.81 18.92
CA PHE A 64 9.95 -7.19 18.44
C PHE A 64 8.89 -8.28 18.20
N GLU A 65 7.70 -8.04 18.71
CA GLU A 65 6.51 -8.85 18.44
C GLU A 65 5.59 -8.08 17.52
N ASP A 66 5.05 -8.75 16.50
CA ASP A 66 4.13 -8.16 15.54
C ASP A 66 2.94 -7.49 16.25
N LEU A 67 2.67 -6.23 15.86
CA LEU A 67 1.56 -5.47 16.40
C LEU A 67 0.38 -5.53 15.43
N ARG A 68 -0.74 -6.10 15.88
CA ARG A 68 -2.02 -6.09 15.17
C ARG A 68 -3.12 -5.44 16.00
N VAL A 69 -3.79 -4.45 15.40
CA VAL A 69 -4.82 -3.63 16.04
C VAL A 69 -5.99 -3.48 15.08
N THR A 70 -7.15 -4.01 15.45
CA THR A 70 -8.38 -3.89 14.66
C THR A 70 -9.44 -3.10 15.44
N GLY A 71 -10.21 -2.27 14.75
CA GLY A 71 -11.30 -1.47 15.32
C GLY A 71 -11.69 -0.30 14.42
N ARG A 72 -12.33 0.73 14.99
CA ARG A 72 -12.62 1.97 14.26
C ARG A 72 -11.32 2.74 13.98
N PRO A 73 -11.21 3.49 12.87
CA PRO A 73 -10.00 4.20 12.47
C PRO A 73 -9.34 5.00 13.60
N GLU A 74 -10.14 5.77 14.35
CA GLU A 74 -9.61 6.60 15.44
C GLU A 74 -9.06 5.77 16.62
N ASP A 75 -9.73 4.68 16.99
CA ASP A 75 -9.25 3.77 18.04
C ASP A 75 -7.96 3.07 17.63
N VAL A 76 -7.89 2.63 16.38
CA VAL A 76 -6.69 2.00 15.78
C VAL A 76 -5.54 2.99 15.78
N ARG A 77 -5.76 4.22 15.31
CA ARG A 77 -4.79 5.31 15.32
C ARG A 77 -4.26 5.54 16.74
N GLN A 78 -5.14 5.69 17.72
CA GLN A 78 -4.74 5.98 19.10
C GLN A 78 -3.90 4.85 19.72
N ARG A 79 -4.26 3.59 19.45
CA ARG A 79 -3.51 2.41 19.92
C ARG A 79 -2.14 2.31 19.23
N ALA A 80 -2.07 2.53 17.92
CA ALA A 80 -0.81 2.55 17.17
C ALA A 80 0.13 3.67 17.68
N VAL A 81 -0.40 4.88 17.87
CA VAL A 81 0.35 6.03 18.43
C VAL A 81 0.88 5.72 19.83
N THR A 82 0.04 5.14 20.70
CA THR A 82 0.43 4.79 22.07
C THR A 82 1.57 3.77 22.05
N TRP A 83 1.47 2.73 21.23
CA TRP A 83 2.52 1.74 21.12
C TRP A 83 3.83 2.33 20.57
N LEU A 84 3.76 3.11 19.49
CA LEU A 84 4.94 3.72 18.86
C LEU A 84 5.71 4.64 19.81
N THR A 85 4.99 5.46 20.59
CA THR A 85 5.61 6.38 21.55
C THR A 85 6.20 5.70 22.78
N GLN A 86 5.83 4.43 23.03
CA GLN A 86 6.39 3.60 24.11
C GLN A 86 7.49 2.64 23.63
N SER A 87 7.74 2.58 22.32
CA SER A 87 8.78 1.71 21.75
C SER A 87 10.17 2.13 22.24
N SER A 88 11.05 1.14 22.40
CA SER A 88 12.48 1.35 22.71
C SER A 88 13.34 1.64 21.47
N TRP A 89 12.71 1.78 20.31
CA TRP A 89 13.39 1.99 19.04
C TRP A 89 14.04 3.39 18.97
N PRO A 90 15.05 3.59 18.10
CA PRO A 90 15.64 4.90 17.89
C PRO A 90 14.58 5.95 17.55
N ALA A 91 14.75 7.18 18.07
CA ALA A 91 13.79 8.27 17.88
C ALA A 91 13.43 8.50 16.40
N LEU A 92 14.43 8.48 15.53
CA LEU A 92 14.23 8.65 14.09
C LEU A 92 13.29 7.58 13.49
N VAL A 93 13.33 6.34 13.98
CA VAL A 93 12.50 5.23 13.49
C VAL A 93 11.06 5.40 13.97
N TRP A 94 10.82 5.46 15.28
CA TRP A 94 9.45 5.52 15.79
C TRP A 94 8.75 6.83 15.44
N GLN A 95 9.48 7.96 15.35
CA GLN A 95 8.90 9.24 14.90
C GLN A 95 8.52 9.20 13.42
N THR A 96 9.29 8.50 12.59
CA THR A 96 8.94 8.33 11.17
C THR A 96 7.67 7.50 11.01
N LEU A 97 7.60 6.34 11.69
CA LEU A 97 6.40 5.50 11.67
C LEU A 97 5.18 6.25 12.21
N LEU A 98 5.34 6.98 13.32
CA LEU A 98 4.30 7.80 13.90
C LEU A 98 3.80 8.86 12.92
N GLY A 99 4.72 9.58 12.26
CA GLY A 99 4.38 10.60 11.27
C GLY A 99 3.62 10.02 10.08
N ASP A 100 4.06 8.86 9.57
CA ASP A 100 3.41 8.19 8.45
C ASP A 100 1.99 7.71 8.82
N VAL A 101 1.81 7.13 10.02
CA VAL A 101 0.49 6.74 10.55
C VAL A 101 -0.41 7.96 10.71
N GLN A 102 0.07 9.03 11.35
CA GLN A 102 -0.71 10.25 11.56
C GLN A 102 -1.12 10.90 10.24
N ALA A 103 -0.21 10.97 9.28
CA ALA A 103 -0.49 11.53 7.95
C ALA A 103 -1.51 10.68 7.19
N ALA A 104 -1.40 9.34 7.24
CA ALA A 104 -2.36 8.44 6.60
C ALA A 104 -3.78 8.65 7.14
N PHE A 105 -3.95 8.65 8.47
CA PHE A 105 -5.27 8.89 9.07
C PHE A 105 -5.79 10.32 8.82
N ALA A 106 -4.91 11.32 8.76
CA ALA A 106 -5.32 12.69 8.41
C ALA A 106 -5.83 12.80 6.98
N CYS A 107 -5.17 12.14 6.02
CA CYS A 107 -5.58 12.11 4.62
C CYS A 107 -6.85 11.27 4.39
N ILE A 108 -7.04 10.18 5.12
CA ILE A 108 -8.24 9.33 5.02
C ILE A 108 -9.46 10.04 5.62
N GLY A 109 -9.26 10.83 6.68
CA GLY A 109 -10.33 11.55 7.36
C GLY A 109 -11.27 10.65 8.15
N ASP A 110 -12.47 11.17 8.43
CA ASP A 110 -13.50 10.45 9.17
C ASP A 110 -14.30 9.56 8.21
N ILE A 111 -13.84 8.31 8.07
CA ILE A 111 -14.49 7.29 7.24
C ILE A 111 -15.20 6.27 8.13
N GLU A 112 -16.42 5.92 7.76
CA GLU A 112 -17.12 4.80 8.37
C GLU A 112 -16.56 3.49 7.80
N ALA A 113 -15.57 2.94 8.49
CA ALA A 113 -14.91 1.68 8.13
C ALA A 113 -14.45 0.93 9.39
N ASP A 114 -14.24 -0.37 9.25
CA ASP A 114 -13.32 -1.09 10.11
C ASP A 114 -11.90 -0.92 9.57
N CYS A 115 -10.95 -0.77 10.48
CA CYS A 115 -9.54 -0.59 10.17
C CYS A 115 -8.72 -1.63 10.90
N THR A 116 -7.72 -2.19 10.22
CA THR A 116 -6.69 -3.02 10.83
C THR A 116 -5.31 -2.43 10.57
N PHE A 117 -4.63 -2.01 11.63
CA PHE A 117 -3.22 -1.65 11.61
C PHE A 117 -2.37 -2.90 11.89
N ARG A 118 -1.31 -3.05 11.09
CA ARG A 118 -0.27 -4.07 11.30
C ARG A 118 1.11 -3.45 11.19
N LEU A 119 1.98 -3.80 12.12
CA LEU A 119 3.42 -3.61 12.01
C LEU A 119 4.05 -4.97 12.24
N GLU A 120 4.68 -5.52 11.22
CA GLU A 120 5.09 -6.93 11.18
C GLU A 120 6.56 -7.05 10.79
N TYR A 121 7.30 -7.90 11.50
CA TYR A 121 8.67 -8.30 11.16
C TYR A 121 8.68 -9.69 10.54
N VAL A 122 8.57 -9.72 9.22
CA VAL A 122 8.34 -10.94 8.43
C VAL A 122 9.68 -11.60 8.09
N THR A 123 9.82 -12.87 8.43
CA THR A 123 11.01 -13.70 8.15
C THR A 123 10.69 -14.97 7.35
N ASP A 124 9.42 -15.16 6.98
CA ASP A 124 8.90 -16.32 6.27
C ASP A 124 8.21 -15.93 4.95
N ASP A 125 7.65 -16.94 4.26
CA ASP A 125 6.95 -16.79 2.99
C ASP A 125 5.44 -16.56 3.19
N ALA A 126 5.04 -15.81 4.23
CA ALA A 126 3.65 -15.39 4.40
C ALA A 126 3.15 -14.67 3.11
N CYS A 127 2.04 -15.16 2.55
CA CYS A 127 1.42 -14.66 1.31
C CYS A 127 2.25 -14.82 0.02
N ARG A 128 2.88 -15.99 -0.21
CA ARG A 128 3.67 -16.32 -1.43
C ARG A 128 2.95 -16.26 -2.78
N LYS A 129 1.61 -16.35 -2.79
CA LYS A 129 0.80 -16.38 -4.02
C LYS A 129 0.38 -14.95 -4.38
N PHE A 130 0.38 -14.63 -5.67
CA PHE A 130 -0.25 -13.41 -6.17
C PHE A 130 -1.74 -13.46 -5.85
N HIS A 131 -2.24 -12.41 -5.22
CA HIS A 131 -3.63 -12.29 -4.77
C HIS A 131 -4.04 -10.82 -4.74
N LYS A 132 -5.35 -10.61 -4.58
CA LYS A 132 -5.89 -9.40 -3.96
C LYS A 132 -6.32 -9.72 -2.54
N ASP A 133 -6.19 -8.73 -1.68
CA ASP A 133 -6.67 -8.86 -0.31
C ASP A 133 -8.19 -8.78 -0.26
N ASP A 134 -8.77 -9.42 0.75
CA ASP A 134 -10.19 -9.30 1.08
C ASP A 134 -10.47 -8.02 1.88
N THR A 135 -10.17 -6.87 1.26
CA THR A 135 -10.33 -5.53 1.83
C THR A 135 -10.91 -4.59 0.77
N ASP A 136 -11.28 -3.37 1.18
CA ASP A 136 -11.60 -2.32 0.22
C ASP A 136 -10.31 -1.78 -0.37
N PHE A 137 -9.42 -1.35 0.52
CA PHE A 137 -8.09 -0.91 0.18
C PHE A 137 -7.10 -1.20 1.31
N ARG A 138 -5.84 -1.33 0.91
CA ARG A 138 -4.69 -1.52 1.77
C ARG A 138 -3.69 -0.41 1.49
N LEU A 139 -3.29 0.32 2.53
CA LEU A 139 -2.06 1.10 2.51
C LEU A 139 -0.91 0.22 3.01
N ILE A 140 0.19 0.13 2.27
CA ILE A 140 1.34 -0.69 2.65
C ILE A 140 2.67 0.03 2.38
N THR A 141 3.57 -0.03 3.36
CA THR A 141 4.95 0.45 3.25
C THR A 141 5.89 -0.60 3.83
N THR A 142 6.91 -0.99 3.07
CA THR A 142 8.02 -1.81 3.61
C THR A 142 9.17 -0.87 3.98
N TYR A 143 9.55 -0.79 5.25
CA TYR A 143 10.62 0.10 5.72
C TYR A 143 12.00 -0.56 5.75
N LEU A 144 12.03 -1.89 5.90
CA LEU A 144 13.26 -2.69 5.90
C LEU A 144 13.03 -3.93 5.03
N GLY A 145 14.05 -4.34 4.28
CA GLY A 145 14.02 -5.56 3.47
C GLY A 145 13.32 -5.37 2.12
N ARG A 146 13.05 -6.48 1.43
CA ARG A 146 12.46 -6.48 0.09
C ARG A 146 11.02 -5.97 0.11
N GLY A 147 10.61 -5.14 -0.84
CA GLY A 147 9.24 -4.61 -0.88
C GLY A 147 8.23 -5.59 -1.46
N THR A 148 6.95 -5.21 -1.36
CA THR A 148 5.84 -5.97 -1.96
C THR A 148 6.05 -6.14 -3.46
N GLN A 149 5.85 -7.35 -3.96
CA GLN A 149 5.88 -7.64 -5.39
C GLN A 149 4.49 -7.52 -5.98
N TRP A 150 4.40 -7.01 -7.21
CA TRP A 150 3.13 -6.87 -7.93
C TRP A 150 3.31 -7.12 -9.43
N ARG A 151 2.21 -7.42 -10.11
CA ARG A 151 2.12 -7.52 -11.56
C ARG A 151 0.67 -7.35 -12.03
N VAL A 152 0.51 -7.03 -13.31
CA VAL A 152 -0.81 -6.98 -13.95
C VAL A 152 -1.12 -8.34 -14.57
N GLU A 153 -2.28 -8.90 -14.25
CA GLU A 153 -2.81 -10.16 -14.78
C GLU A 153 -4.25 -9.95 -15.26
N ARG A 154 -4.44 -9.92 -16.58
CA ARG A 154 -5.75 -9.78 -17.22
C ARG A 154 -6.25 -11.15 -17.68
N ALA A 155 -7.56 -11.37 -17.59
CA ALA A 155 -8.15 -12.63 -17.99
C ALA A 155 -7.90 -12.89 -19.49
N GLY A 156 -7.27 -14.03 -19.81
CA GLY A 156 -6.96 -14.42 -21.19
C GLY A 156 -5.65 -13.83 -21.73
N GLU A 157 -4.87 -13.12 -20.92
CA GLU A 157 -3.55 -12.60 -21.27
C GLU A 157 -2.44 -13.30 -20.46
N GLU A 158 -1.22 -13.33 -21.00
CA GLU A 158 -0.05 -13.75 -20.24
C GLU A 158 0.22 -12.75 -19.10
N PRO A 159 0.66 -13.20 -17.91
CA PRO A 159 1.01 -12.30 -16.82
C PRO A 159 2.03 -11.25 -17.25
N GLY A 160 1.77 -10.01 -16.87
CA GLY A 160 2.68 -8.89 -17.06
C GLY A 160 4.00 -9.07 -16.31
N PRO A 161 4.96 -8.15 -16.53
CA PRO A 161 6.24 -8.17 -15.85
C PRO A 161 6.10 -8.14 -14.32
N LEU A 162 7.01 -8.83 -13.65
CA LEU A 162 7.12 -8.78 -12.19
C LEU A 162 7.78 -7.47 -11.77
N HIS A 163 7.11 -6.73 -10.89
CA HIS A 163 7.64 -5.55 -10.23
C HIS A 163 7.83 -5.81 -8.74
N GLU A 164 8.79 -5.12 -8.13
CA GLU A 164 9.05 -5.14 -6.69
C GLU A 164 9.19 -3.70 -6.22
N MET A 165 8.42 -3.32 -5.19
CA MET A 165 8.55 -2.03 -4.54
C MET A 165 9.91 -1.91 -3.86
N LYS A 166 10.48 -0.70 -3.86
CA LYS A 166 11.67 -0.40 -3.07
C LYS A 166 11.29 -0.14 -1.61
N PRO A 167 12.23 -0.33 -0.65
CA PRO A 167 12.02 0.13 0.72
C PRO A 167 11.59 1.60 0.75
N HIS A 168 10.69 1.93 1.66
CA HIS A 168 10.05 3.23 1.87
C HIS A 168 9.07 3.70 0.79
N GLU A 169 8.90 2.97 -0.32
CA GLU A 169 7.77 3.24 -1.20
C GLU A 169 6.47 2.83 -0.51
N THR A 170 5.45 3.67 -0.67
CA THR A 170 4.11 3.42 -0.14
C THR A 170 3.18 3.11 -1.29
N ALA A 171 2.34 2.09 -1.12
CA ALA A 171 1.30 1.75 -2.08
C ALA A 171 -0.07 1.79 -1.42
N MET A 172 -1.07 2.24 -2.17
CA MET A 172 -2.47 1.96 -1.92
C MET A 172 -2.96 0.95 -2.94
N LEU A 173 -3.36 -0.22 -2.45
CA LEU A 173 -3.84 -1.36 -3.23
C LEU A 173 -5.33 -1.48 -3.02
N LEU A 174 -6.13 -1.48 -4.09
CA LEU A 174 -7.54 -1.82 -3.99
C LEU A 174 -7.71 -3.33 -3.85
N GLY A 175 -8.42 -3.75 -2.81
CA GLY A 175 -8.71 -5.16 -2.56
C GLY A 175 -9.81 -5.68 -3.47
N GLN A 176 -10.18 -6.96 -3.31
CA GLN A 176 -11.14 -7.63 -4.18
C GLN A 176 -12.59 -7.10 -4.03
N ARG A 177 -12.86 -6.31 -2.98
CA ARG A 177 -14.14 -5.64 -2.74
C ARG A 177 -14.30 -4.36 -3.55
N CYS A 178 -13.31 -3.97 -4.37
CA CYS A 178 -13.47 -2.84 -5.30
C CYS A 178 -14.19 -3.26 -6.59
N SER A 179 -14.81 -2.28 -7.26
CA SER A 179 -15.60 -2.50 -8.48
C SER A 179 -14.78 -2.59 -9.77
N LEU A 180 -13.45 -2.43 -9.68
CA LEU A 180 -12.55 -2.45 -10.84
C LEU A 180 -12.27 -3.89 -11.33
N GLU A 181 -11.57 -4.00 -12.46
CA GLU A 181 -11.30 -5.25 -13.19
C GLU A 181 -10.57 -6.33 -12.37
N ASN A 182 -9.96 -5.96 -11.24
CA ASN A 182 -9.21 -6.84 -10.34
C ASN A 182 -7.99 -7.50 -11.03
N CYS A 183 -7.27 -6.71 -11.82
CA CYS A 183 -6.13 -7.16 -12.61
C CYS A 183 -4.75 -6.88 -11.97
N VAL A 184 -4.63 -6.08 -10.90
CA VAL A 184 -3.36 -5.88 -10.19
C VAL A 184 -3.27 -6.83 -9.02
N LEU A 185 -2.36 -7.81 -9.12
CA LEU A 185 -2.14 -8.79 -8.05
C LEU A 185 -0.81 -8.51 -7.36
N HIS A 186 -0.77 -8.74 -6.05
CA HIS A 186 0.43 -8.56 -5.25
C HIS A 186 0.74 -9.77 -4.37
N ARG A 187 1.98 -9.80 -3.85
CA ARG A 187 2.44 -10.80 -2.89
C ARG A 187 3.61 -10.28 -2.07
N SER A 188 3.90 -10.97 -0.98
CA SER A 188 5.23 -10.88 -0.35
C SER A 188 6.28 -11.51 -1.26
N PRO A 189 7.49 -10.92 -1.40
CA PRO A 189 8.62 -11.58 -2.01
C PRO A 189 8.98 -12.86 -1.25
N PRO A 190 9.43 -13.93 -1.94
CA PRO A 190 9.88 -15.15 -1.27
C PRO A 190 11.21 -14.87 -0.57
N ILE A 191 11.23 -14.94 0.75
CA ILE A 191 12.38 -14.66 1.62
C ILE A 191 12.65 -15.80 2.62
N GLU A 192 11.76 -16.77 2.77
CA GLU A 192 11.95 -17.91 3.66
C GLU A 192 13.25 -18.64 3.35
N GLY A 193 14.04 -18.94 4.40
CA GLY A 193 15.32 -19.63 4.27
C GLY A 193 16.46 -18.81 3.64
N SER A 194 16.21 -17.55 3.24
CA SER A 194 17.26 -16.66 2.71
C SER A 194 18.06 -15.92 3.80
N GLY A 195 17.56 -15.93 5.03
CA GLY A 195 18.08 -15.11 6.13
C GLY A 195 17.73 -13.61 6.02
N GLN A 196 16.93 -13.22 5.02
CA GLN A 196 16.38 -11.89 4.90
C GLN A 196 15.15 -11.72 5.81
N ALA A 197 14.88 -10.48 6.20
CA ALA A 197 13.69 -10.09 6.95
C ALA A 197 13.11 -8.80 6.40
N ARG A 198 11.84 -8.52 6.73
CA ARG A 198 11.13 -7.32 6.30
C ARG A 198 10.40 -6.68 7.46
N LEU A 199 10.49 -5.36 7.60
CA LEU A 199 9.61 -4.60 8.49
C LEU A 199 8.55 -3.90 7.67
N VAL A 200 7.30 -4.30 7.84
CA VAL A 200 6.17 -3.85 7.00
C VAL A 200 5.11 -3.21 7.87
N LEU A 201 4.63 -2.04 7.45
CA LEU A 201 3.45 -1.38 8.01
C LEU A 201 2.30 -1.52 7.04
N VAL A 202 1.14 -1.91 7.55
CA VAL A 202 -0.10 -2.04 6.79
C VAL A 202 -1.24 -1.33 7.51
N LEU A 203 -2.08 -0.63 6.75
CA LEU A 203 -3.41 -0.23 7.16
C LEU A 203 -4.41 -0.83 6.18
N ASP A 204 -5.21 -1.77 6.65
CA ASP A 204 -6.34 -2.34 5.92
C ASP A 204 -7.61 -1.57 6.31
N PHE A 205 -8.44 -1.21 5.32
CA PHE A 205 -9.74 -0.58 5.54
C PHE A 205 -10.85 -1.37 4.87
N GLU A 206 -11.98 -1.48 5.58
CA GLU A 206 -13.16 -2.23 5.19
C GLU A 206 -14.40 -1.41 5.53
N ARG A 207 -15.00 -0.72 4.54
CA ARG A 207 -16.22 0.05 4.72
C ARG A 207 -17.43 -0.90 4.75
N PRO A 208 -18.48 -0.61 5.52
CA PRO A 208 -19.78 -1.28 5.37
C PRO A 208 -20.30 -1.08 3.94
N ASP A 209 -20.87 -2.13 3.35
CA ASP A 209 -21.54 -2.08 2.04
C ASP A 209 -20.68 -1.60 0.86
N TYR A 210 -19.34 -1.65 0.99
CA TYR A 210 -18.44 -1.49 -0.15
C TYR A 210 -18.32 -2.82 -0.91
N CYS A 211 -18.87 -2.78 -2.14
CA CYS A 211 -19.42 -3.85 -2.99
C CYS A 211 -20.81 -4.37 -2.60
#